data_AF-A0A7J6T0X8-F1
#
_entry.id   AF-A0A7J6T0X8-F1
#
_cell.length_a   1.000
_cell.length_b   1.000
_cell.length_c   1.000
_cell.angle_alpha   90.00
_cell.angle_beta   90.00
_cell.angle_gamma   90.00
#
_symmetry.space_group_name_H-M   'P 1'
#
loop_
_entity.id
_entity.type
_entity.pdbx_description
1 polymer ?
#
loop_
_entity_poly.entity_id
_entity_poly.type
_entity_poly.pdbx_seq_one_letter_code
_entity_poly.pdbx_strand_id
1 'polypeptide(L)'
;VRSLGRAVVLVDPEPDADPISLLGDVIDFVQRSLIPNSRLLSRMDTVLVIRDCQCASPVIGFARSLLSEHGADLGLRIVRVLNTNDIPSLAHLPNLGEFRVVDGKIKVRQLARDPQRTPKSDLKEHLPDGVVVITGGFGGLGRLVAKWAADNLRCSKIVLVSRSASSQPSSFGLSCPVDVRAADVSSRDSLVSALSEYRGTVTTVFHCAGVVEDTLVEHAPSVYEELYQAVAAKVLGPVNLVEALGSEPRYVLFSSSSTAFGSPGQSVYAAANAASDFFAENSAADVLSIQWGGWSKSIAGSMSA
;
A
#
# COMPACT_ATOMS: atom_id res chain seq x y z
N VAL A 1 -3.84 14.74 -15.09
CA VAL A 1 -2.43 14.68 -15.58
C VAL A 1 -2.25 15.68 -16.73
N ARG A 2 -1.17 16.49 -16.76
CA ARG A 2 -0.87 17.42 -17.86
C ARG A 2 0.58 17.31 -18.31
N SER A 3 0.83 17.37 -19.62
CA SER A 3 2.18 17.51 -20.18
C SER A 3 2.57 18.99 -20.24
N LEU A 4 3.74 19.36 -19.70
CA LEU A 4 4.29 20.72 -19.72
C LEU A 4 5.38 20.90 -20.81
N GLY A 5 5.45 19.96 -21.76
CA GLY A 5 6.48 19.86 -22.79
C GLY A 5 6.76 18.40 -23.15
N ARG A 6 7.66 18.13 -24.11
CA ARG A 6 7.89 16.77 -24.65
C ARG A 6 8.27 15.70 -23.61
N ALA A 7 8.64 16.08 -22.39
CA ALA A 7 9.13 15.13 -21.39
C ALA A 7 8.76 15.44 -19.92
N VAL A 8 7.93 16.43 -19.61
CA VAL A 8 7.51 16.69 -18.20
C VAL A 8 6.03 16.38 -18.04
N VAL A 9 5.72 15.48 -17.11
CA VAL A 9 4.38 15.01 -16.78
C VAL A 9 4.06 15.45 -15.36
N LEU A 10 3.08 16.34 -15.20
CA LEU A 10 2.62 16.80 -13.90
C LEU A 10 1.37 16.02 -13.47
N VAL A 11 1.47 15.38 -12.31
CA VAL A 11 0.39 14.74 -11.55
C VAL A 11 0.08 15.65 -10.36
N ASP A 12 -0.96 16.46 -10.55
CA ASP A 12 -1.43 17.48 -9.61
C ASP A 12 -2.93 17.28 -9.39
N PRO A 13 -3.31 16.32 -8.53
CA PRO A 13 -4.71 16.02 -8.26
C PRO A 13 -5.31 17.03 -7.28
N GLU A 14 -6.63 17.20 -7.39
CA GLU A 14 -7.39 17.86 -6.31
C GLU A 14 -7.27 17.03 -5.01
N PRO A 15 -7.27 17.66 -3.82
CA PRO A 15 -7.05 16.97 -2.56
C PRO A 15 -8.02 15.81 -2.25
N ASP A 16 -9.25 15.91 -2.77
CA ASP A 16 -10.34 14.94 -2.59
C ASP A 16 -10.52 14.00 -3.79
N ALA A 17 -9.60 14.03 -4.77
CA ALA A 17 -9.63 13.15 -5.91
C ALA A 17 -9.56 11.67 -5.46
N ASP A 18 -10.37 10.83 -6.11
CA ASP A 18 -10.34 9.40 -5.86
C ASP A 18 -8.97 8.80 -6.28
N PRO A 19 -8.23 8.18 -5.34
CA PRO A 19 -6.89 7.66 -5.60
C PRO A 19 -6.85 6.56 -6.68
N ILE A 20 -7.93 5.78 -6.82
CA ILE A 20 -8.00 4.65 -7.76
C ILE A 20 -8.19 5.16 -9.19
N SER A 21 -9.09 6.12 -9.38
CA SER A 21 -9.31 6.82 -10.65
C SER A 21 -8.05 7.55 -11.10
N LEU A 22 -7.39 8.29 -10.18
CA LEU A 22 -6.13 8.97 -10.49
C LEU A 22 -5.03 7.99 -10.93
N LEU A 23 -4.92 6.84 -10.26
CA LEU A 23 -3.97 5.79 -10.65
C LEU A 23 -4.27 5.27 -12.07
N GLY A 24 -5.55 5.01 -12.38
CA GLY A 24 -5.98 4.57 -13.71
C GLY A 24 -5.63 5.57 -14.80
N ASP A 25 -5.90 6.86 -14.58
CA ASP A 25 -5.54 7.93 -15.51
C ASP A 25 -4.03 7.99 -15.78
N VAL A 26 -3.20 7.78 -14.75
CA VAL A 26 -1.73 7.77 -14.89
C VAL A 26 -1.26 6.53 -15.66
N ILE A 27 -1.81 5.35 -15.36
CA ILE A 27 -1.47 4.11 -16.07
C ILE A 27 -1.82 4.24 -17.56
N ASP A 28 -3.05 4.71 -17.87
CA ASP A 28 -3.49 4.92 -19.25
C ASP A 28 -2.58 5.91 -20.00
N PHE A 29 -2.24 7.03 -19.35
CA PHE A 29 -1.32 8.01 -19.93
C PHE A 29 0.06 7.41 -20.24
N VAL A 30 0.63 6.65 -19.31
CA VAL A 30 1.94 6.01 -19.47
C VAL A 30 1.91 5.00 -20.63
N GLN A 31 0.89 4.15 -20.68
CA GLN A 31 0.72 3.13 -21.72
C GLN A 31 0.50 3.72 -23.11
N ARG A 32 -0.28 4.81 -23.22
CA ARG A 32 -0.58 5.44 -24.52
C ARG A 32 0.51 6.39 -25.00
N SER A 33 1.22 7.05 -24.08
CA SER A 33 2.06 8.19 -24.41
C SER A 33 3.55 7.97 -24.14
N LEU A 34 3.93 7.24 -23.09
CA LEU A 34 5.33 7.09 -22.72
C LEU A 34 5.95 5.85 -23.34
N ILE A 35 5.33 4.68 -23.13
CA ILE A 35 5.89 3.40 -23.58
C ILE A 35 6.00 3.28 -25.11
N PRO A 36 5.01 3.70 -25.92
CA PRO A 36 5.14 3.61 -27.37
C PRO A 36 6.21 4.57 -27.91
N ASN A 37 6.32 5.76 -27.31
CA ASN A 37 7.26 6.80 -27.76
C ASN A 37 8.71 6.50 -27.35
N SER A 38 8.95 5.80 -26.24
CA SER A 38 10.30 5.38 -25.84
C SER A 38 10.92 4.41 -26.85
N ARG A 39 10.10 3.60 -27.53
CA ARG A 39 10.55 2.67 -28.58
C ARG A 39 10.89 3.39 -29.89
N LEU A 40 10.28 4.54 -30.14
CA LEU A 40 10.48 5.34 -31.37
C LEU A 40 11.62 6.37 -31.23
N LEU A 41 11.83 6.89 -30.03
CA LEU A 41 12.79 7.93 -29.74
C LEU A 41 14.00 7.33 -29.03
N SER A 42 15.17 7.43 -29.66
CA SER A 42 16.45 6.89 -29.13
C SER A 42 16.86 7.38 -27.73
N ARG A 43 16.17 8.38 -27.16
CA ARG A 43 16.25 8.80 -25.75
C ARG A 43 15.12 9.78 -25.42
N MET A 44 14.18 9.38 -24.57
CA MET A 44 13.30 10.32 -23.85
C MET A 44 13.99 10.75 -22.55
N ASP A 45 13.67 11.94 -22.06
CA ASP A 45 14.18 12.47 -20.78
C ASP A 45 13.02 12.86 -19.85
N THR A 46 12.27 11.84 -19.43
CA THR A 46 10.95 12.00 -18.81
C THR A 46 11.06 12.37 -17.34
N VAL A 47 10.32 13.39 -16.92
CA VAL A 47 10.15 13.80 -15.53
C VAL A 47 8.69 13.62 -15.14
N LEU A 48 8.42 12.71 -14.22
CA LEU A 48 7.12 12.56 -13.59
C LEU A 48 7.12 13.35 -12.27
N VAL A 49 6.51 14.53 -12.31
CA VAL A 49 6.34 15.39 -11.14
C VAL A 49 5.02 15.04 -10.46
N ILE A 50 5.07 14.61 -9.20
CA ILE A 50 3.91 14.17 -8.42
C ILE A 50 3.79 15.09 -7.20
N ARG A 51 2.67 15.81 -7.09
CA ARG A 51 2.35 16.50 -5.84
C ARG A 51 1.94 15.49 -4.79
N ASP A 52 2.60 15.56 -3.64
CA ASP A 52 2.41 14.59 -2.58
C ASP A 52 1.09 14.87 -1.85
N CYS A 53 0.13 13.96 -2.00
CA CYS A 53 -1.14 13.93 -1.28
C CYS A 53 -1.52 12.49 -1.05
N GLN A 54 -2.50 12.26 -0.16
CA GLN A 54 -3.07 10.93 0.05
C GLN A 54 -3.56 10.32 -1.27
N CYS A 55 -4.24 11.12 -2.09
CA CYS A 55 -4.70 10.75 -3.42
C CYS A 55 -3.60 10.24 -4.37
N ALA A 56 -2.41 10.84 -4.33
CA ALA A 56 -1.29 10.53 -5.23
C ALA A 56 -0.38 9.42 -4.70
N SER A 57 -0.57 8.97 -3.46
CA SER A 57 0.25 7.92 -2.85
C SER A 57 0.33 6.61 -3.67
N PRO A 58 -0.73 6.12 -4.33
CA PRO A 58 -0.60 4.95 -5.21
C PRO A 58 0.28 5.23 -6.43
N VAL A 59 0.18 6.43 -7.00
CA VAL A 59 0.97 6.84 -8.18
C VAL A 59 2.47 6.77 -7.89
N ILE A 60 2.89 7.09 -6.66
CA ILE A 60 4.30 6.99 -6.25
C ILE A 60 4.79 5.53 -6.26
N GLY A 61 3.98 4.59 -5.73
CA GLY A 61 4.30 3.16 -5.75
C GLY A 61 4.38 2.63 -7.17
N PHE A 62 3.39 2.95 -8.00
CA PHE A 62 3.39 2.64 -9.43
C PHE A 62 4.64 3.17 -10.14
N ALA A 63 4.97 4.45 -9.94
CA ALA A 63 6.07 5.12 -10.61
C ALA A 63 7.42 4.46 -10.32
N ARG A 64 7.63 3.93 -9.11
CA ARG A 64 8.86 3.21 -8.76
C ARG A 64 9.01 1.90 -9.53
N SER A 65 7.94 1.14 -9.73
CA SER A 65 7.99 -0.05 -10.59
C SER A 65 8.15 0.33 -12.07
N LEU A 66 7.50 1.40 -12.53
CA LEU A 66 7.74 1.97 -13.85
C LEU A 66 9.21 2.37 -14.06
N LEU A 67 9.85 2.96 -13.05
CA LEU A 67 11.28 3.27 -13.07
C LEU A 67 12.15 2.01 -13.18
N SER A 68 11.77 0.93 -12.51
CA SER A 68 12.48 -0.35 -12.60
C SER A 68 12.29 -1.05 -13.95
N GLU A 69 11.12 -0.90 -14.60
CA GLU A 69 10.81 -1.54 -15.89
C GLU A 69 11.29 -0.74 -17.10
N HIS A 70 11.11 0.58 -17.08
CA HIS A 70 11.32 1.46 -18.24
C HIS A 70 12.22 2.66 -17.95
N GLY A 71 12.85 2.74 -16.77
CA GLY A 71 13.61 3.93 -16.36
C GLY A 71 14.73 4.30 -17.34
N ALA A 72 15.47 3.31 -17.85
CA ALA A 72 16.55 3.53 -18.82
C ALA A 72 16.03 4.03 -20.18
N ASP A 73 14.94 3.45 -20.67
CA ASP A 73 14.34 3.80 -21.97
C ASP A 73 13.70 5.19 -21.94
N LEU A 74 13.10 5.55 -20.79
CA LEU A 74 12.38 6.80 -20.60
C LEU A 74 13.26 7.95 -20.10
N GLY A 75 14.48 7.68 -19.65
CA GLY A 75 15.27 8.63 -18.85
C GLY A 75 14.47 9.11 -17.64
N LEU A 76 13.76 8.18 -16.96
CA LEU A 76 12.70 8.55 -16.02
C LEU A 76 13.25 9.10 -14.72
N ARG A 77 12.77 10.30 -14.36
CA ARG A 77 12.97 10.93 -13.05
C ARG A 77 11.62 11.08 -12.36
N ILE A 78 11.51 10.56 -11.15
CA ILE A 78 10.34 10.76 -10.29
C ILE A 78 10.66 11.95 -9.37
N VAL A 79 9.82 12.99 -9.38
CA VAL A 79 9.99 14.16 -8.52
C VAL A 79 8.75 14.35 -7.67
N ARG A 80 8.86 14.05 -6.37
CA ARG A 80 7.78 14.31 -5.40
C ARG A 80 7.87 15.73 -4.88
N VAL A 81 6.76 16.47 -4.88
CA VAL A 81 6.71 17.86 -4.42
C VAL A 81 5.86 17.95 -3.16
N LEU A 82 6.46 18.42 -2.07
CA LEU A 82 5.82 18.56 -0.76
C LEU A 82 5.88 20.01 -0.30
N ASN A 83 4.78 20.49 0.26
CA ASN A 83 4.67 21.78 0.95
C ASN A 83 5.13 23.01 0.14
N THR A 84 5.04 22.94 -1.19
CA THR A 84 5.37 24.07 -2.05
C THR A 84 4.64 23.98 -3.39
N ASN A 85 4.34 25.14 -3.97
CA ASN A 85 3.93 25.26 -5.37
C ASN A 85 5.08 25.49 -6.33
N ASP A 86 6.23 25.89 -5.79
CA ASP A 86 7.42 26.18 -6.57
C ASP A 86 8.21 24.90 -6.81
N ILE A 87 8.28 24.50 -8.07
CA ILE A 87 9.14 23.42 -8.53
C ILE A 87 10.45 24.07 -8.99
N PRO A 88 11.58 23.86 -8.28
CA PRO A 88 12.87 24.38 -8.70
C PRO A 88 13.29 23.78 -10.04
N SER A 89 14.27 24.40 -10.73
CA SER A 89 14.81 23.84 -11.96
C SER A 89 15.34 22.43 -11.73
N LEU A 90 14.86 21.48 -12.53
CA LEU A 90 15.21 20.05 -12.43
C LEU A 90 16.37 19.66 -13.36
N ALA A 91 16.92 20.62 -14.12
CA ALA A 91 17.93 20.37 -15.14
C ALA A 91 19.25 19.81 -14.59
N HIS A 92 19.53 20.01 -13.30
CA HIS A 92 20.75 19.54 -12.63
C HIS A 92 20.59 18.16 -11.97
N LEU A 93 19.39 17.58 -12.00
CA LEU A 93 19.16 16.25 -11.43
C LEU A 93 19.79 15.18 -12.32
N PRO A 94 20.35 14.11 -11.72
CA PRO A 94 20.71 12.90 -12.47
C PRO A 94 19.56 12.42 -13.35
N ASN A 95 19.88 11.90 -14.54
CA ASN A 95 18.91 11.49 -15.56
C ASN A 95 18.05 10.26 -15.19
N LEU A 96 18.27 9.68 -14.00
CA LEU A 96 17.52 8.53 -13.51
C LEU A 96 17.46 8.60 -11.99
N GLY A 97 16.26 8.41 -11.43
CA GLY A 97 16.10 8.24 -9.99
C GLY A 97 14.84 8.88 -9.42
N GLU A 98 14.74 8.83 -8.09
CA GLU A 98 13.67 9.43 -7.30
C GLU A 98 14.21 10.60 -6.46
N PHE A 99 13.57 11.75 -6.59
CA PHE A 99 13.90 12.99 -5.91
C PHE A 99 12.68 13.54 -5.19
N ARG A 100 12.93 14.33 -4.14
CA ARG A 100 11.88 15.01 -3.38
C ARG A 100 12.20 16.48 -3.25
N VAL A 101 11.27 17.35 -3.62
CA VAL A 101 11.30 18.79 -3.35
C VAL A 101 10.52 19.05 -2.07
N VAL A 102 11.18 19.59 -1.06
CA VAL A 102 10.58 20.00 0.22
C VAL A 102 10.99 21.43 0.50
N ASP A 103 10.02 22.34 0.61
CA ASP A 103 10.26 23.77 0.83
C ASP A 103 11.26 24.35 -0.19
N GLY A 104 11.10 23.98 -1.47
CA GLY A 104 11.97 24.40 -2.58
C GLY A 104 13.36 23.74 -2.63
N LYS A 105 13.70 22.87 -1.67
CA LYS A 105 14.99 22.16 -1.62
C LYS A 105 14.86 20.73 -2.11
N ILE A 106 15.82 20.29 -2.92
CA ILE A 106 15.87 18.91 -3.42
C ILE A 106 16.54 18.00 -2.38
N LYS A 107 15.93 16.85 -2.14
CA LYS A 107 16.41 15.75 -1.32
C LYS A 107 16.43 14.48 -2.16
N VAL A 108 17.39 13.60 -1.87
CA VAL A 108 17.51 12.28 -2.49
C VAL A 108 17.06 11.24 -1.47
N ARG A 109 16.30 10.24 -1.92
CA ARG A 109 15.87 9.14 -1.07
C ARG A 109 17.03 8.18 -0.83
N GLN A 110 17.28 7.83 0.43
CA GLN A 110 18.26 6.83 0.82
C GLN A 110 17.60 5.78 1.70
N LEU A 111 18.04 4.54 1.55
CA LEU A 111 17.72 3.46 2.46
C LEU A 111 18.92 3.20 3.36
N ALA A 112 18.69 3.17 4.67
CA ALA A 112 19.71 2.85 5.66
C ALA A 112 19.19 1.76 6.61
N ARG A 113 20.12 1.01 7.21
CA ARG A 113 19.77 0.12 8.32
C ARG A 113 19.41 0.98 9.52
N ASP A 114 18.33 0.64 10.22
CA ASP A 114 18.00 1.23 11.50
C ASP A 114 18.93 0.67 12.59
N PRO A 115 19.86 1.47 13.14
CA PRO A 115 20.80 0.99 14.14
C PRO A 115 20.16 0.76 15.51
N GLN A 116 18.93 1.25 15.74
CA GLN A 116 18.22 1.15 17.02
C GLN A 116 17.27 -0.05 17.07
N ARG A 117 17.15 -0.82 15.98
CA ARG A 117 16.25 -1.97 15.91
C ARG A 117 16.81 -3.18 16.67
N THR A 118 16.59 -3.20 17.98
CA THR A 118 16.79 -4.37 18.84
C THR A 118 15.47 -5.11 19.04
N PRO A 119 15.44 -6.46 19.10
CA PRO A 119 14.25 -7.19 19.53
C PRO A 119 13.81 -6.66 20.91
N LYS A 120 12.61 -6.09 20.99
CA LYS A 120 12.03 -5.70 22.29
C LYS A 120 11.56 -6.96 23.02
N SER A 121 11.48 -6.86 24.34
CA SER A 121 11.03 -7.87 25.30
C SER A 121 9.62 -8.42 25.00
N ASP A 122 9.16 -9.39 25.79
CA ASP A 122 7.89 -10.09 25.62
C ASP A 122 6.70 -9.13 25.38
N LEU A 123 6.09 -9.26 24.20
CA LEU A 123 4.96 -8.42 23.76
C LEU A 123 3.74 -8.59 24.66
N LYS A 124 3.59 -9.74 25.34
CA LYS A 124 2.49 -9.99 26.27
C LYS A 124 2.48 -9.03 27.44
N GLU A 125 3.61 -8.43 27.80
CA GLU A 125 3.67 -7.47 28.89
C GLU A 125 3.23 -6.06 28.46
N HIS A 126 3.15 -5.80 27.16
CA HIS A 126 3.03 -4.45 26.60
C HIS A 126 1.66 -4.15 25.98
N LEU A 127 0.79 -5.15 25.83
CA LEU A 127 -0.57 -4.98 25.31
C LEU A 127 -1.62 -5.43 26.34
N PRO A 128 -2.72 -4.67 26.48
CA PRO A 128 -3.85 -5.10 27.29
C PRO A 128 -4.51 -6.35 26.70
N ASP A 129 -5.20 -7.11 27.53
CA ASP A 129 -6.04 -8.21 27.05
C ASP A 129 -7.23 -7.65 26.26
N GLY A 130 -7.59 -8.30 25.15
CA GLY A 130 -8.73 -7.88 24.34
C GLY A 130 -8.84 -8.58 23.00
N VAL A 131 -9.60 -7.98 22.08
CA VAL A 131 -9.92 -8.58 20.79
C VAL A 131 -8.85 -8.23 19.75
N VAL A 132 -8.41 -9.23 18.98
CA VAL A 132 -7.53 -9.06 17.84
C VAL A 132 -8.32 -9.24 16.55
N VAL A 133 -8.33 -8.23 15.68
CA VAL A 133 -9.00 -8.30 14.37
C VAL A 133 -7.95 -8.56 13.28
N ILE A 134 -8.21 -9.50 12.38
CA ILE A 134 -7.29 -9.84 11.26
C ILE A 134 -8.08 -9.84 9.96
N THR A 135 -7.81 -8.88 9.07
CA THR A 135 -8.38 -8.89 7.72
C THR A 135 -7.55 -9.72 6.77
N GLY A 136 -8.19 -10.33 5.77
CA GLY A 136 -7.52 -11.35 4.96
C GLY A 136 -7.12 -12.57 5.80
N GLY A 137 -7.86 -12.83 6.89
CA GLY A 137 -7.52 -13.83 7.92
C GLY A 137 -7.38 -15.26 7.39
N PHE A 138 -8.00 -15.55 6.24
CA PHE A 138 -7.92 -16.85 5.57
C PHE A 138 -6.88 -16.91 4.45
N GLY A 139 -6.16 -15.83 4.15
CA GLY A 139 -5.00 -15.86 3.26
C GLY A 139 -3.78 -16.46 3.95
N GLY A 140 -2.71 -16.71 3.18
CA GLY A 140 -1.45 -17.27 3.71
C GLY A 140 -0.88 -16.50 4.91
N LEU A 141 -0.76 -15.18 4.77
CA LEU A 141 -0.27 -14.31 5.84
C LEU A 141 -1.27 -14.22 7.01
N GLY A 142 -2.56 -14.08 6.72
CA GLY A 142 -3.60 -13.99 7.76
C GLY A 142 -3.59 -15.17 8.73
N ARG A 143 -3.43 -16.40 8.22
CA ARG A 143 -3.32 -17.61 9.05
C ARG A 143 -2.09 -17.60 9.95
N LEU A 144 -0.94 -17.21 9.42
CA LEU A 144 0.31 -17.13 10.19
C LEU A 144 0.22 -16.06 11.27
N VAL A 145 -0.35 -14.90 10.94
CA VAL A 145 -0.57 -13.82 11.90
C VAL A 145 -1.57 -14.24 12.97
N ALA A 146 -2.64 -14.96 12.62
CA ALA A 146 -3.59 -15.47 13.60
C ALA A 146 -2.93 -16.43 14.59
N LYS A 147 -2.12 -17.37 14.10
CA LYS A 147 -1.36 -18.29 14.96
C LYS A 147 -0.36 -17.55 15.84
N TRP A 148 0.42 -16.64 15.25
CA TRP A 148 1.37 -15.83 15.97
C TRP A 148 0.69 -14.97 17.04
N ALA A 149 -0.44 -14.35 16.72
CA ALA A 149 -1.20 -13.52 17.65
C ALA A 149 -1.73 -14.34 18.84
N ALA A 150 -2.30 -15.52 18.56
CA ALA A 150 -2.78 -16.44 19.60
C ALA A 150 -1.68 -16.90 20.56
N ASP A 151 -0.45 -17.05 20.06
CA ASP A 151 0.69 -17.50 20.86
C ASP A 151 1.39 -16.35 21.62
N ASN A 152 1.43 -15.14 21.05
CA ASN A 152 2.30 -14.06 21.47
C ASN A 152 1.58 -12.82 22.04
N LEU A 153 0.26 -12.69 21.86
CA LEU A 153 -0.51 -11.57 22.38
C LEU A 153 -1.43 -12.03 23.52
N ARG A 154 -1.91 -11.08 24.32
CA ARG A 154 -3.05 -11.29 25.23
C ARG A 154 -4.33 -11.08 24.44
N CYS A 155 -4.86 -12.17 23.89
CA CYS A 155 -6.08 -12.14 23.11
C CYS A 155 -7.19 -12.95 23.79
N SER A 156 -8.30 -12.27 24.10
CA SER A 156 -9.52 -12.90 24.59
C SER A 156 -10.35 -13.51 23.45
N LYS A 157 -10.20 -12.97 22.24
CA LYS A 157 -10.80 -13.47 20.99
C LYS A 157 -9.99 -13.02 19.77
N ILE A 158 -9.94 -13.85 18.74
CA ILE A 158 -9.48 -13.47 17.39
C ILE A 158 -10.69 -13.37 16.46
N VAL A 159 -10.85 -12.23 15.79
CA VAL A 159 -11.88 -11.99 14.77
C VAL A 159 -11.22 -12.02 13.40
N LEU A 160 -11.53 -13.05 12.61
CA LEU A 160 -11.06 -13.19 11.23
C LEU A 160 -12.05 -12.56 10.27
N VAL A 161 -11.58 -11.62 9.45
CA VAL A 161 -12.41 -10.88 8.50
C VAL A 161 -11.99 -11.23 7.06
N SER A 162 -12.98 -11.61 6.25
CA SER A 162 -12.83 -11.88 4.81
C SER A 162 -14.14 -11.63 4.07
N ARG A 163 -14.10 -11.53 2.74
CA ARG A 163 -15.32 -11.37 1.91
C ARG A 163 -16.28 -12.56 2.03
N SER A 164 -15.75 -13.76 2.21
CA SER A 164 -16.53 -15.00 2.39
C SER A 164 -16.32 -15.56 3.79
N ALA A 165 -17.40 -15.87 4.51
CA ALA A 165 -17.36 -16.50 5.83
C ALA A 165 -17.29 -18.04 5.79
N SER A 166 -17.13 -18.64 4.61
CA SER A 166 -17.28 -20.09 4.38
C SER A 166 -16.06 -20.95 4.76
N SER A 167 -15.03 -20.37 5.37
CA SER A 167 -13.81 -21.06 5.76
C SER A 167 -13.87 -21.51 7.23
N GLN A 168 -13.73 -22.80 7.47
CA GLN A 168 -13.75 -23.43 8.80
C GLN A 168 -12.52 -23.00 9.64
N PRO A 169 -12.67 -22.11 10.64
CA PRO A 169 -11.54 -21.61 11.45
C PRO A 169 -10.93 -22.68 12.36
N SER A 170 -11.66 -23.79 12.61
CA SER A 170 -11.19 -24.94 13.39
C SER A 170 -9.89 -25.54 12.87
N SER A 171 -9.62 -25.39 11.56
CA SER A 171 -8.38 -25.85 10.92
C SER A 171 -7.12 -25.07 11.33
N PHE A 172 -7.25 -23.93 12.02
CA PHE A 172 -6.11 -23.06 12.33
C PHE A 172 -5.37 -23.45 13.62
N GLY A 173 -5.95 -24.32 14.47
CA GLY A 173 -5.31 -24.77 15.71
C GLY A 173 -4.97 -23.62 16.66
N LEU A 174 -5.85 -22.63 16.76
CA LEU A 174 -5.64 -21.44 17.59
C LEU A 174 -5.98 -21.75 19.06
N SER A 175 -5.17 -21.23 19.98
CA SER A 175 -5.34 -21.35 21.44
C SER A 175 -6.41 -20.40 22.01
N CYS A 176 -6.95 -19.52 21.17
CA CYS A 176 -7.89 -18.45 21.54
C CYS A 176 -9.23 -18.66 20.81
N PRO A 177 -10.39 -18.30 21.41
CA PRO A 177 -11.66 -18.30 20.71
C PRO A 177 -11.61 -17.51 19.39
N VAL A 178 -12.24 -18.05 18.35
CA VAL A 178 -12.25 -17.44 17.02
C VAL A 178 -13.68 -17.09 16.63
N ASP A 179 -13.87 -15.86 16.15
CA ASP A 179 -15.08 -15.46 15.43
C ASP A 179 -14.74 -15.12 13.97
N VAL A 180 -15.69 -15.35 13.06
CA VAL A 180 -15.50 -15.14 11.62
C VAL A 180 -16.54 -14.16 11.13
N ARG A 181 -16.08 -13.12 10.44
CA ARG A 181 -16.93 -12.06 9.90
C ARG A 181 -16.77 -11.94 8.39
N ALA A 182 -17.90 -12.01 7.70
CA ALA A 182 -17.98 -11.63 6.29
C ALA A 182 -18.01 -10.10 6.18
N ALA A 183 -16.96 -9.50 5.63
CA ALA A 183 -16.94 -8.09 5.29
C ALA A 183 -15.97 -7.80 4.15
N ASP A 184 -16.34 -6.83 3.31
CA ASP A 184 -15.43 -6.23 2.36
C ASP A 184 -14.72 -5.04 3.03
N VAL A 185 -13.40 -5.14 3.17
CA VAL A 185 -12.60 -4.08 3.80
C VAL A 185 -12.61 -2.77 3.00
N SER A 186 -12.90 -2.82 1.70
CA SER A 186 -13.04 -1.63 0.87
C SER A 186 -14.37 -0.89 1.10
N SER A 187 -15.34 -1.52 1.79
CA SER A 187 -16.62 -0.93 2.15
C SER A 187 -16.67 -0.57 3.64
N ARG A 188 -16.75 0.74 3.92
CA ARG A 188 -16.94 1.27 5.28
C ARG A 188 -18.14 0.65 5.98
N ASP A 189 -19.31 0.67 5.33
CA ASP A 189 -20.55 0.17 5.93
C ASP A 189 -20.49 -1.33 6.21
N SER A 190 -19.82 -2.10 5.34
CA SER A 190 -19.59 -3.53 5.55
C SER A 190 -18.77 -3.77 6.82
N LEU A 191 -17.68 -3.02 7.03
CA LEU A 191 -16.84 -3.14 8.23
C LEU A 191 -17.56 -2.66 9.49
N VAL A 192 -18.27 -1.54 9.44
CA VAL A 192 -19.05 -1.03 10.58
C VAL A 192 -20.09 -2.05 11.02
N SER A 193 -20.85 -2.59 10.07
CA SER A 193 -21.85 -3.62 10.35
C SER A 193 -21.22 -4.86 10.98
N ALA A 194 -20.12 -5.35 10.39
CA ALA A 194 -19.47 -6.59 10.83
C ALA A 194 -18.74 -6.48 12.18
N LEU A 195 -18.23 -5.29 12.54
CA LEU A 195 -17.32 -5.10 13.67
C LEU A 195 -17.84 -4.20 14.80
N SER A 196 -19.04 -3.62 14.65
CA SER A 196 -19.61 -2.68 15.63
C SER A 196 -19.63 -3.20 17.08
N GLU A 197 -19.93 -4.48 17.30
CA GLU A 197 -19.96 -5.08 18.64
C GLU A 197 -18.58 -5.19 19.30
N TYR A 198 -17.51 -5.12 18.51
CA TYR A 198 -16.13 -5.21 19.00
C TYR A 198 -15.54 -3.84 19.33
N ARG A 199 -16.18 -2.75 18.88
CA ARG A 199 -15.69 -1.39 19.10
C ARG A 199 -15.48 -1.13 20.60
N GLY A 200 -14.30 -0.61 20.96
CA GLY A 200 -13.90 -0.38 22.36
C GLY A 200 -13.31 -1.59 23.08
N THR A 201 -13.32 -2.78 22.46
CA THR A 201 -12.67 -4.00 23.01
C THR A 201 -11.48 -4.47 22.16
N VAL A 202 -11.34 -3.96 20.93
CA VAL A 202 -10.22 -4.28 20.05
C VAL A 202 -8.96 -3.61 20.54
N THR A 203 -7.89 -4.39 20.71
CA THR A 203 -6.57 -3.88 21.11
C THR A 203 -5.62 -3.81 19.92
N THR A 204 -5.76 -4.72 18.96
CA THR A 204 -4.88 -4.79 17.78
C THR A 204 -5.65 -5.20 16.53
N VAL A 205 -5.32 -4.56 15.42
CA VAL A 205 -5.83 -4.87 14.08
C VAL A 205 -4.66 -5.21 13.17
N PHE A 206 -4.69 -6.37 12.52
CA PHE A 206 -3.75 -6.75 11.48
C PHE A 206 -4.45 -6.70 10.12
N HIS A 207 -4.00 -5.81 9.24
CA HIS A 207 -4.55 -5.68 7.89
C HIS A 207 -3.72 -6.47 6.88
N CYS A 208 -4.08 -7.74 6.68
CA CYS A 208 -3.42 -8.64 5.72
C CYS A 208 -4.17 -8.75 4.39
N ALA A 209 -5.36 -8.16 4.27
CA ALA A 209 -6.13 -8.17 3.02
C ALA A 209 -5.37 -7.47 1.88
N GLY A 210 -5.43 -8.08 0.69
CA GLY A 210 -4.78 -7.60 -0.52
C GLY A 210 -4.65 -8.72 -1.54
N VAL A 211 -4.46 -8.35 -2.80
CA VAL A 211 -4.28 -9.28 -3.92
C VAL A 211 -2.89 -9.04 -4.50
N VAL A 212 -2.23 -10.10 -4.95
CA VAL A 212 -1.00 -10.01 -5.74
C VAL A 212 -1.29 -10.53 -7.13
N GLU A 213 -1.20 -9.64 -8.11
CA GLU A 213 -1.30 -9.98 -9.52
C GLU A 213 -0.11 -9.34 -10.24
N ASP A 214 0.79 -10.20 -10.72
CA ASP A 214 2.00 -9.73 -11.39
C ASP A 214 1.69 -9.45 -12.86
N THR A 215 1.95 -8.23 -13.29
CA THR A 215 1.72 -7.74 -14.64
C THR A 215 2.66 -6.57 -14.95
N LEU A 216 3.32 -6.64 -16.10
CA LEU A 216 4.16 -5.55 -16.62
C LEU A 216 3.31 -4.30 -16.89
N VAL A 217 3.94 -3.13 -16.84
CA VAL A 217 3.22 -1.85 -17.00
C VAL A 217 2.41 -1.79 -18.30
N GLU A 218 2.85 -2.42 -19.40
CA GLU A 218 2.11 -2.43 -20.66
C GLU A 218 0.73 -3.08 -20.58
N HIS A 219 0.53 -4.00 -19.64
CA HIS A 219 -0.70 -4.77 -19.49
C HIS A 219 -1.42 -4.47 -18.17
N ALA A 220 -0.88 -3.56 -17.35
CA ALA A 220 -1.51 -3.17 -16.09
C ALA A 220 -2.92 -2.62 -16.37
N PRO A 221 -3.95 -3.02 -15.59
CA PRO A 221 -5.28 -2.48 -15.77
C PRO A 221 -5.26 -0.96 -15.55
N SER A 222 -5.92 -0.23 -16.44
CA SER A 222 -6.14 1.22 -16.31
C SER A 222 -7.62 1.56 -16.12
N VAL A 223 -8.50 0.59 -16.37
CA VAL A 223 -9.96 0.72 -16.17
C VAL A 223 -10.27 0.65 -14.68
N TYR A 224 -11.15 1.55 -14.23
CA TYR A 224 -11.47 1.73 -12.82
C TYR A 224 -11.92 0.45 -12.12
N GLU A 225 -12.85 -0.30 -12.71
CA GLU A 225 -13.41 -1.51 -12.10
C GLU A 225 -12.35 -2.59 -11.85
N GLU A 226 -11.45 -2.80 -12.81
CA GLU A 226 -10.35 -3.77 -12.72
C GLU A 226 -9.33 -3.33 -11.67
N LEU A 227 -8.94 -2.05 -11.71
CA LEU A 227 -8.04 -1.47 -10.72
C LEU A 227 -8.61 -1.51 -9.31
N TYR A 228 -9.90 -1.20 -9.16
CA TYR A 228 -10.59 -1.24 -7.88
C TYR A 228 -10.46 -2.62 -7.24
N GLN A 229 -10.69 -3.69 -8.01
CA GLN A 229 -10.51 -5.06 -7.50
C GLN A 229 -9.08 -5.34 -7.04
N ALA A 230 -8.07 -4.79 -7.73
CA ALA A 230 -6.67 -5.02 -7.41
C ALA A 230 -6.19 -4.22 -6.19
N VAL A 231 -6.64 -2.97 -6.01
CA VAL A 231 -6.02 -2.03 -5.06
C VAL A 231 -6.93 -1.65 -3.89
N ALA A 232 -8.25 -1.70 -4.03
CA ALA A 232 -9.18 -1.08 -3.07
C ALA A 232 -9.03 -1.63 -1.65
N ALA A 233 -8.70 -2.92 -1.50
CA ALA A 233 -8.48 -3.51 -0.18
C ALA A 233 -7.34 -2.82 0.59
N LYS A 234 -6.24 -2.45 -0.08
CA LYS A 234 -5.09 -1.77 0.54
C LYS A 234 -5.22 -0.25 0.57
N VAL A 235 -5.91 0.33 -0.41
CA VAL A 235 -6.09 1.78 -0.53
C VAL A 235 -7.16 2.28 0.44
N LEU A 236 -8.32 1.61 0.50
CA LEU A 236 -9.46 2.04 1.31
C LEU A 236 -9.55 1.30 2.65
N GLY A 237 -9.06 0.07 2.72
CA GLY A 237 -9.18 -0.79 3.91
C GLY A 237 -8.63 -0.18 5.21
N PRO A 238 -7.40 0.37 5.23
CA PRO A 238 -6.86 0.99 6.44
C PRO A 238 -7.72 2.14 6.98
N VAL A 239 -8.21 3.01 6.11
CA VAL A 239 -9.09 4.13 6.48
C VAL A 239 -10.38 3.61 7.07
N ASN A 240 -11.06 2.70 6.37
CA ASN A 240 -12.33 2.13 6.81
C ASN A 240 -12.21 1.37 8.14
N LEU A 241 -11.08 0.71 8.41
CA LEU A 241 -10.83 0.02 9.67
C LEU A 241 -10.69 0.98 10.86
N VAL A 242 -9.97 2.09 10.68
CA VAL A 242 -9.86 3.13 11.71
C VAL A 242 -11.21 3.78 11.96
N GLU A 243 -11.99 4.06 10.92
CA GLU A 243 -13.33 4.61 11.09
C GLU A 243 -14.29 3.66 11.79
N ALA A 244 -14.23 2.35 11.50
CA ALA A 244 -15.11 1.35 12.08
C ALA A 244 -14.79 1.06 13.56
N LEU A 245 -13.50 1.05 13.93
CA LEU A 245 -13.04 0.60 15.25
C LEU A 245 -12.55 1.73 16.18
N GLY A 246 -12.28 2.93 15.65
CA GLY A 246 -11.76 4.07 16.40
C GLY A 246 -10.23 4.21 16.34
N SER A 247 -9.66 5.16 17.07
CA SER A 247 -8.21 5.41 17.10
C SER A 247 -7.44 4.63 18.17
N GLU A 248 -8.14 4.02 19.11
CA GLU A 248 -7.57 3.33 20.29
C GLU A 248 -6.76 2.06 19.95
N PRO A 249 -7.19 1.21 18.99
CA PRO A 249 -6.41 0.01 18.66
C PRO A 249 -5.07 0.36 18.00
N ARG A 250 -4.09 -0.54 18.13
CA ARG A 250 -2.94 -0.54 17.24
C ARG A 250 -3.29 -1.18 15.91
N TYR A 251 -3.02 -0.49 14.80
CA TYR A 251 -3.20 -1.00 13.45
C TYR A 251 -1.85 -1.38 12.85
N VAL A 252 -1.71 -2.62 12.39
CA VAL A 252 -0.51 -3.12 11.71
C VAL A 252 -0.87 -3.47 10.27
N LEU A 253 -0.39 -2.67 9.33
CA LEU A 253 -0.62 -2.85 7.91
C LEU A 253 0.49 -3.72 7.31
N PHE A 254 0.11 -4.79 6.63
CA PHE A 254 1.06 -5.61 5.88
C PHE A 254 1.27 -4.98 4.51
N SER A 255 2.32 -4.20 4.39
CA SER A 255 2.80 -3.61 3.14
C SER A 255 3.88 -4.50 2.51
N SER A 256 4.56 -4.01 1.48
CA SER A 256 5.59 -4.74 0.74
C SER A 256 6.82 -3.90 0.48
N SER A 257 7.99 -4.54 0.42
CA SER A 257 9.22 -3.91 -0.04
C SER A 257 9.13 -3.38 -1.48
N SER A 258 8.16 -3.85 -2.28
CA SER A 258 7.90 -3.32 -3.63
C SER A 258 7.58 -1.82 -3.60
N THR A 259 6.98 -1.30 -2.52
CA THR A 259 6.76 0.15 -2.39
C THR A 259 8.07 0.90 -2.27
N ALA A 260 9.06 0.31 -1.60
CA ALA A 260 10.34 0.93 -1.33
C ALA A 260 11.28 0.92 -2.54
N PHE A 261 11.24 -0.12 -3.37
CA PHE A 261 12.22 -0.30 -4.46
C PHE A 261 11.61 -0.20 -5.85
N GLY A 262 10.29 -0.37 -5.96
CA GLY A 262 9.69 -0.85 -7.21
C GLY A 262 10.06 -2.32 -7.45
N SER A 263 9.21 -3.05 -8.15
CA SER A 263 9.54 -4.38 -8.64
C SER A 263 8.92 -4.58 -10.02
N PRO A 264 9.70 -5.02 -11.02
CA PRO A 264 9.15 -5.35 -12.33
C PRO A 264 7.97 -6.32 -12.22
N GLY A 265 6.90 -6.03 -12.95
CA GLY A 265 5.66 -6.78 -12.90
C GLY A 265 4.77 -6.46 -11.70
N GLN A 266 5.16 -5.56 -10.79
CA GLN A 266 4.40 -5.30 -9.57
C GLN A 266 4.00 -3.83 -9.43
N SER A 267 3.72 -3.16 -10.54
CA SER A 267 3.38 -1.73 -10.55
C SER A 267 2.08 -1.43 -9.80
N VAL A 268 1.01 -2.19 -10.05
CA VAL A 268 -0.27 -2.06 -9.36
C VAL A 268 -0.18 -2.50 -7.89
N TYR A 269 0.55 -3.59 -7.61
CA TYR A 269 0.76 -4.04 -6.24
C TYR A 269 1.59 -3.04 -5.41
N ALA A 270 2.65 -2.46 -5.98
CA ALA A 270 3.41 -1.40 -5.34
C ALA A 270 2.55 -0.15 -5.10
N ALA A 271 1.66 0.20 -6.05
CA ALA A 271 0.71 1.30 -5.88
C ALA A 271 -0.24 1.08 -4.69
N ALA A 272 -0.86 -0.10 -4.62
CA ALA A 272 -1.78 -0.45 -3.54
C ALA A 272 -1.13 -0.34 -2.16
N ASN A 273 0.08 -0.88 -2.00
CA ASN A 273 0.81 -0.85 -0.73
C ASN A 273 1.36 0.55 -0.39
N ALA A 274 1.76 1.34 -1.39
CA ALA A 274 2.23 2.71 -1.16
C ALA A 274 1.14 3.62 -0.56
N ALA A 275 -0.13 3.34 -0.88
CA ALA A 275 -1.26 4.02 -0.25
C ALA A 275 -1.41 3.66 1.24
N SER A 276 -1.26 2.38 1.60
CA SER A 276 -1.24 1.94 3.00
C SER A 276 -0.08 2.59 3.77
N ASP A 277 1.11 2.66 3.16
CA ASP A 277 2.29 3.29 3.77
C ASP A 277 2.03 4.78 4.04
N PHE A 278 1.49 5.50 3.05
CA PHE A 278 1.15 6.90 3.20
C PHE A 278 0.10 7.12 4.29
N PHE A 279 -0.93 6.28 4.35
CA PHE A 279 -1.94 6.36 5.41
C PHE A 279 -1.31 6.17 6.79
N ALA A 280 -0.42 5.19 6.96
CA ALA A 280 0.26 4.97 8.24
C ALA A 280 1.12 6.17 8.65
N GLU A 281 1.84 6.80 7.71
CA GLU A 281 2.68 7.98 7.97
C GLU A 281 1.87 9.23 8.38
N ASN A 282 0.60 9.32 8.00
CA ASN A 282 -0.24 10.53 8.17
C ASN A 282 -1.46 10.31 9.08
N SER A 283 -1.63 9.11 9.65
CA SER A 283 -2.77 8.81 10.52
C SER A 283 -2.58 9.41 11.91
N ALA A 284 -3.69 9.85 12.52
CA ALA A 284 -3.73 10.22 13.93
C ALA A 284 -3.87 9.01 14.87
N ALA A 285 -4.26 7.84 14.35
CA ALA A 285 -4.30 6.59 15.10
C ALA A 285 -2.91 5.93 15.17
N ASP A 286 -2.71 4.97 16.09
CA ASP A 286 -1.46 4.18 16.15
C ASP A 286 -1.42 3.19 14.98
N VAL A 287 -0.85 3.61 13.85
CA VAL A 287 -0.75 2.82 12.62
C VAL A 287 0.71 2.55 12.28
N LEU A 288 1.08 1.27 12.19
CA LEU A 288 2.37 0.80 11.73
C LEU A 288 2.22 0.10 10.37
N SER A 289 2.86 0.63 9.33
CA SER A 289 3.02 -0.10 8.07
C SER A 289 4.35 -0.84 8.04
N ILE A 290 4.33 -2.13 7.68
CA ILE A 290 5.54 -2.95 7.54
C ILE A 290 5.70 -3.38 6.09
N GLN A 291 6.74 -2.87 5.43
CA GLN A 291 7.12 -3.22 4.07
C GLN A 291 7.87 -4.55 4.02
N TRP A 292 7.13 -5.66 4.01
CA TRP A 292 7.72 -7.00 4.06
C TRP A 292 8.44 -7.36 2.75
N GLY A 293 9.58 -8.05 2.88
CA GLY A 293 10.20 -8.77 1.76
C GLY A 293 9.45 -10.05 1.41
N GLY A 294 9.98 -10.80 0.44
CA GLY A 294 9.39 -12.08 0.00
C GLY A 294 9.31 -13.12 1.13
N TRP A 295 8.16 -13.78 1.25
CA TRP A 295 7.93 -14.91 2.15
C TRP A 295 8.18 -16.23 1.42
N SER A 296 8.43 -17.33 2.15
CA SER A 296 8.67 -18.65 1.54
C SER A 296 7.53 -19.09 0.62
N LYS A 297 7.83 -19.82 -0.45
CA LYS A 297 6.90 -20.17 -1.56
C LYS A 297 5.56 -20.77 -1.13
N SER A 298 5.51 -21.52 -0.02
CA SER A 298 4.26 -22.08 0.54
C SER A 298 3.23 -21.02 0.97
N ILE A 299 3.69 -19.81 1.27
CA ILE A 299 2.87 -18.67 1.70
C ILE A 299 2.45 -17.84 0.49
N ALA A 300 3.40 -17.56 -0.42
CA ALA A 300 3.19 -16.74 -1.61
C ALA A 300 2.10 -17.30 -2.54
N GLY A 301 2.05 -18.62 -2.77
CA GLY A 301 1.04 -19.25 -3.62
C GLY A 301 -0.41 -19.16 -3.10
N SER A 302 -0.61 -18.71 -1.86
CA SER A 302 -1.94 -18.51 -1.27
C SER A 302 -2.37 -17.04 -1.17
N MET A 303 -1.58 -16.13 -1.74
CA MET A 303 -1.93 -14.70 -1.89
C MET A 303 -2.53 -14.39 -3.28
N SER A 304 -2.43 -15.32 -4.23
CA SER A 304 -2.95 -15.21 -5.61
C SER A 304 -4.29 -15.93 -5.80
N ALA A 305 -4.93 -16.39 -4.72
CA ALA A 305 -6.17 -17.18 -4.73
C ALA A 305 -7.33 -16.47 -4.03
#